data_AF-A0AAW9DM69-F1
#
_entry.id   AF-A0AAW9DM69-F1
#
_cell.length_a   1.000
_cell.length_b   1.000
_cell.length_c   1.000
_cell.angle_alpha   90.00
_cell.angle_beta   90.00
_cell.angle_gamma   90.00
#
_symmetry.space_group_name_H-M   'P 1'
#
loop_
_entity.id
_entity.type
_entity.pdbx_description
1 polymer ?
#
loop_
_entity_poly.entity_id
_entity_poly.type
_entity_poly.pdbx_seq_one_letter_code
_entity_poly.pdbx_strand_id
1 'polypeptide(L)' 'ALTLAVDNDEAGREFCQKLSDKGLPLSQDLPPLQGLETKSDWNDIVKQQSELSLSDCIQTAQAQVNKNHPPPKRERAMEL' A
#
# COMPACT_ATOMS: atom_id res chain seq x y z
N ALA A 1 -23.01 8.91 -11.17
CA ALA A 1 -22.80 7.58 -10.57
C ALA A 1 -22.03 7.79 -9.27
N LEU A 2 -22.46 7.18 -8.18
CA LEU A 2 -21.77 7.27 -6.88
C LEU A 2 -20.88 6.03 -6.74
N THR A 3 -19.60 6.23 -6.50
CA THR A 3 -18.66 5.11 -6.27
C THR A 3 -18.54 4.85 -4.77
N LEU A 4 -18.77 3.61 -4.35
CA LEU A 4 -18.61 3.15 -2.98
C LEU A 4 -17.38 2.26 -2.89
N ALA A 5 -16.40 2.70 -2.10
CA ALA A 5 -15.31 1.85 -1.65
C ALA A 5 -15.84 0.92 -0.54
N VAL A 6 -15.88 -0.38 -0.81
CA VAL A 6 -16.31 -1.41 0.17
C VAL A 6 -15.26 -2.51 0.25
N ASP A 7 -15.21 -3.22 1.37
CA ASP A 7 -14.30 -4.34 1.54
C ASP A 7 -14.62 -5.47 0.56
N ASN A 8 -13.60 -6.17 0.08
CA ASN A 8 -13.75 -7.22 -0.92
C ASN A 8 -14.18 -8.54 -0.29
N ASP A 9 -15.28 -8.52 0.45
CA ASP A 9 -15.84 -9.68 1.12
C ASP A 9 -17.30 -9.92 0.69
N GLU A 10 -17.89 -11.00 1.18
CA GLU A 10 -19.28 -11.34 0.86
C GLU A 10 -20.25 -10.25 1.34
N ALA A 11 -20.02 -9.68 2.52
CA ALA A 11 -20.89 -8.63 3.06
C ALA A 11 -20.81 -7.33 2.25
N GLY A 12 -19.60 -6.91 1.84
CA GLY A 12 -19.40 -5.75 0.97
C GLY A 12 -20.12 -5.88 -0.37
N ARG A 13 -20.04 -7.06 -1.00
CA ARG A 13 -20.74 -7.34 -2.27
C ARG A 13 -22.26 -7.35 -2.11
N GLU A 14 -22.77 -8.02 -1.07
CA GLU A 14 -24.20 -8.03 -0.73
C GLU A 14 -24.75 -6.61 -0.47
N PHE A 15 -23.94 -5.75 0.17
CA PHE A 15 -24.31 -4.36 0.44
C PHE A 15 -24.46 -3.55 -0.85
N CYS A 16 -23.48 -3.62 -1.76
CA CYS A 16 -23.54 -2.97 -3.07
C CYS A 16 -24.70 -3.50 -3.92
N GLN A 17 -24.98 -4.80 -3.87
CA GLN A 17 -26.11 -5.40 -4.57
C GLN A 17 -27.45 -4.89 -4.05
N LYS A 18 -27.65 -4.85 -2.73
CA LYS A 18 -28.88 -4.31 -2.11
C LYS A 18 -29.11 -2.84 -2.45
N LEU A 19 -28.05 -2.05 -2.59
CA LEU A 19 -28.17 -0.66 -2.99
C LEU A 19 -28.45 -0.50 -4.49
N SER A 20 -27.88 -1.35 -5.34
CA SER A 20 -28.18 -1.38 -6.78
C SER A 20 -29.64 -1.80 -7.03
N ASP A 21 -30.15 -2.77 -6.27
CA ASP A 21 -31.55 -3.21 -6.29
C ASP A 21 -32.53 -2.08 -5.93
N LYS A 22 -32.11 -1.17 -5.03
CA LYS A 22 -32.88 0.05 -4.70
C LYS A 22 -32.92 1.10 -5.82
N GLY A 23 -32.31 0.82 -6.98
CA GLY A 23 -32.32 1.71 -8.15
C GLY A 23 -31.29 2.85 -8.08
N LEU A 24 -30.30 2.75 -7.19
CA LEU A 24 -29.20 3.72 -7.13
C LEU A 24 -28.11 3.31 -8.13
N PRO A 25 -27.72 4.17 -9.09
CA PRO A 25 -26.61 3.89 -9.99
C PRO A 25 -25.29 4.02 -9.23
N LEU A 26 -24.86 2.90 -8.67
CA LEU A 26 -23.62 2.78 -7.90
C LEU A 26 -22.53 2.05 -8.67
N SER A 27 -21.29 2.48 -8.44
CA SER A 27 -20.10 1.74 -8.82
C SER A 27 -19.45 1.20 -7.56
N GLN A 28 -19.11 -0.08 -7.53
CA GLN A 28 -18.35 -0.65 -6.42
C GLN A 28 -16.86 -0.53 -6.70
N ASP A 29 -16.09 -0.13 -5.69
CA ASP A 29 -14.64 -0.09 -5.72
C ASP A 29 -14.09 -1.02 -4.63
N LEU A 30 -13.49 -2.12 -5.06
CA LEU A 30 -13.06 -3.21 -4.19
C LEU A 30 -11.53 -3.21 -4.08
N PRO A 31 -10.96 -3.42 -2.89
CA PRO A 31 -9.53 -3.58 -2.75
C PRO A 31 -9.07 -4.82 -3.52
N PRO A 32 -7.86 -4.78 -4.12
CA PRO A 32 -7.31 -5.91 -4.85
C PRO A 32 -7.07 -7.09 -3.88
N LEU A 33 -7.44 -8.30 -4.31
CA LEU A 33 -7.17 -9.51 -3.53
C LEU A 33 -5.67 -9.82 -3.58
N GLN A 34 -5.04 -9.98 -2.42
CA GLN A 34 -3.64 -10.41 -2.33
C GLN A 34 -3.55 -11.94 -2.47
N GLY A 35 -3.11 -12.41 -3.65
CA GLY A 35 -2.81 -13.82 -3.90
C GLY A 35 -4.05 -14.74 -3.90
N LEU A 36 -4.17 -15.59 -2.87
CA LEU A 36 -5.23 -16.59 -2.69
C LEU A 36 -6.31 -16.14 -1.70
N GLU A 37 -6.25 -14.90 -1.22
CA GLU A 37 -7.22 -14.39 -0.26
C GLU A 37 -8.58 -14.15 -0.93
N THR A 38 -9.64 -14.53 -0.23
CA THR A 38 -11.03 -14.33 -0.68
C THR A 38 -11.65 -13.06 -0.10
N LYS A 39 -10.88 -12.35 0.74
CA LYS A 39 -11.26 -11.13 1.44
C LYS A 39 -10.07 -10.18 1.45
N SER A 40 -10.34 -8.90 1.28
CA SER A 40 -9.34 -7.85 1.47
C SER A 40 -10.03 -6.60 1.97
N ASP A 41 -9.38 -5.92 2.89
CA ASP A 41 -9.87 -4.72 3.55
C ASP A 41 -9.10 -3.50 3.04
N TRP A 42 -9.81 -2.40 2.77
CA TRP A 42 -9.14 -1.17 2.31
C TRP A 42 -8.12 -0.65 3.34
N ASN A 43 -8.35 -0.90 4.62
CA ASN A 43 -7.46 -0.48 5.70
C ASN A 43 -6.07 -1.10 5.57
N ASP A 44 -5.97 -2.39 5.24
CA ASP A 44 -4.68 -3.07 5.12
C ASP A 44 -3.92 -2.62 3.88
N ILE A 45 -4.62 -2.36 2.77
CA ILE A 45 -4.03 -1.77 1.55
C ILE A 45 -3.42 -0.40 1.86
N VAL A 46 -4.18 0.48 2.53
CA VAL A 46 -3.72 1.83 2.87
C VAL A 46 -2.55 1.79 3.85
N LYS A 47 -2.59 0.89 4.84
CA LYS A 47 -1.49 0.71 5.78
C LYS A 47 -0.22 0.20 5.11
N GLN A 48 -0.32 -0.82 4.24
CA GLN A 48 0.82 -1.34 3.49
C GLN A 48 1.43 -0.25 2.59
N GLN A 49 0.61 0.53 1.89
CA GLN A 49 1.12 1.60 1.02
C GLN A 49 1.81 2.72 1.81
N SER A 50 1.28 3.08 2.98
CA SER A 50 1.92 4.03 3.90
C SER A 50 3.30 3.56 4.37
N GLU A 51 3.40 2.28 4.75
CA GLU A 51 4.66 1.68 5.20
C GLU A 51 5.71 1.59 4.08
N LEU A 52 5.30 1.21 2.87
CA LEU A 52 6.16 1.22 1.68
C LEU A 52 6.67 2.64 1.40
N SER A 53 5.78 3.63 1.43
CA SER A 53 6.16 5.03 1.20
C SER A 53 7.18 5.54 2.23
N LEU A 54 7.04 5.18 3.51
CA LEU A 54 8.01 5.53 4.56
C LEU A 54 9.38 4.88 4.30
N SER A 55 9.38 3.62 3.89
CA SER A 55 10.59 2.85 3.57
C SER A 55 11.36 3.49 2.41
N ASP A 56 10.66 3.87 1.35
CA ASP A 56 11.23 4.58 0.20
C ASP A 56 11.80 5.95 0.60
N CYS A 57 11.08 6.70 1.45
CA CYS A 57 11.56 7.99 1.97
C CYS A 57 12.86 7.83 2.78
N ILE A 58 12.93 6.82 3.63
CA ILE A 58 14.15 6.53 4.42
C ILE A 58 15.30 6.15 3.49
N GLN A 59 15.05 5.30 2.49
CA GLN A 59 16.09 4.84 1.57
C GLN A 59 16.61 5.96 0.67
N THR A 60 15.73 6.85 0.20
CA THR A 60 16.15 8.06 -0.54
C THR A 60 16.93 9.02 0.34
N ALA A 61 16.50 9.25 1.59
CA ALA A 61 17.25 10.08 2.54
C ALA A 61 18.65 9.51 2.82
N GLN A 62 18.77 8.19 3.03
CA GLN A 62 20.06 7.51 3.21
C GLN A 62 20.95 7.62 1.96
N ALA A 63 20.39 7.46 0.76
CA ALA A 63 21.13 7.63 -0.49
C ALA A 63 21.64 9.07 -0.68
N GLN A 64 20.86 10.08 -0.26
CA GLN A 64 21.30 11.47 -0.28
C GLN A 64 22.38 11.75 0.76
N VAL A 65 22.26 11.21 1.97
CA VAL A 65 23.31 11.30 3.00
C VAL A 65 24.62 10.68 2.49
N ASN A 66 24.59 9.50 1.88
CA ASN A 66 25.79 8.86 1.33
C ASN A 66 26.40 9.65 0.14
N LYS A 67 25.59 10.36 -0.65
CA LYS A 67 26.09 11.25 -1.71
C LYS A 67 26.75 12.51 -1.14
N ASN A 68 26.14 13.12 -0.14
CA ASN A 68 26.61 14.39 0.44
C ASN A 68 27.76 14.18 1.45
N HIS A 69 27.83 13.02 2.09
CA HIS A 69 28.87 12.62 3.02
C HIS A 69 29.27 11.15 2.75
N PRO A 70 30.21 10.91 1.83
CA PRO A 70 30.66 9.56 1.56
C PRO A 70 31.30 8.98 2.84
N PRO A 71 31.04 7.69 3.16
CA PRO A 71 31.66 7.07 4.31
C PRO A 71 33.19 7.14 4.19
N PRO A 72 33.91 7.39 5.29
CA PRO A 72 35.36 7.45 5.25
C PRO A 72 35.91 6.14 4.71
N LYS A 73 36.74 6.22 3.66
CA LYS A 73 37.44 5.05 3.11
C LYS A 73 38.24 4.43 4.25
N ARG A 74 37.87 3.21 4.67
CA ARG A 74 38.73 2.40 5.55
C ARG A 74 40.00 2.08 4.76
N GLU A 75 41.04 2.86 4.99
CA GLU A 75 42.39 2.50 4.59
C GLU A 75 42.77 1.25 5.39
N ARG A 76 42.86 0.09 4.73
CA ARG A 76 43.50 -1.08 5.32
C ARG A 76 44.98 -0.73 5.45
N ALA A 77 45.38 -0.24 6.62
CA ALA A 77 46.77 -0.33 7.01
C ALA A 77 47.12 -1.83 7.04
N MET A 78 47.89 -2.28 6.05
CA MET A 78 48.64 -3.52 6.18
C MET A 78 49.67 -3.27 7.27
N GLU A 79 49.39 -3.73 8.48
CA GLU A 79 50.43 -3.91 9.50
C GLU A 79 51.32 -5.06 9.04
N LEU A 80 52.58 -4.71 8.74
CA LEU A 80 53.72 -5.59 8.47
C LEU A 80 54.42 -5.94 9.78
#